data_AF-A0A969UT72-F1
#
_entry.id   AF-A0A969UT72-F1
#
_cell.length_a   1.000
_cell.length_b   1.000
_cell.length_c   1.000
_cell.angle_alpha   90.00
_cell.angle_beta   90.00
_cell.angle_gamma   90.00
#
_symmetry.space_group_name_H-M   'P 1'
#
loop_
_entity.id
_entity.type
_entity.pdbx_description
1 polymer ?
#
loop_
_entity_poly.entity_id
_entity_poly.type
_entity_poly.pdbx_seq_one_letter_code
_entity_poly.pdbx_strand_id
1 'polypeptide(L)'
;MSLLAYNHIQECLKDKKVEYLKKEDVTAVVQLAQHLRVFGLLSAVGYVRHARDGKIRERIRPMWTPLLWRLVCGDKQRPANDKQVRQELMNATYTLSTQDQKGYMVKWRQALKLSNHWNFGHAPIRKRKLMNNA
;
A
#
# COMPACT_ATOMS: atom_id res chain seq x y z
N MET A 1 4.21 -11.14 9.53
CA MET A 1 3.47 -10.50 8.41
C MET A 1 2.47 -9.45 8.90
N SER A 2 1.72 -9.68 9.97
CA SER A 2 0.91 -8.64 10.64
C SER A 2 1.72 -7.41 11.05
N LEU A 3 2.95 -7.60 11.55
CA LEU A 3 3.87 -6.51 11.92
C LEU A 3 4.22 -5.59 10.74
N LEU A 4 4.42 -6.15 9.53
CA LEU A 4 4.71 -5.36 8.34
C LEU A 4 3.49 -4.56 7.88
N ALA A 5 2.29 -5.17 7.94
CA ALA A 5 1.05 -4.47 7.67
C ALA A 5 0.80 -3.33 8.68
N TYR A 6 1.12 -3.54 9.95
CA TYR A 6 1.08 -2.52 10.99
C TYR A 6 2.09 -1.39 10.75
N ASN A 7 3.36 -1.73 10.50
CA ASN A 7 4.41 -0.75 10.22
C ASN A 7 4.07 0.11 9.00
N HIS A 8 3.48 -0.49 7.97
CA HIS A 8 2.98 0.24 6.81
C HIS A 8 1.94 1.30 7.21
N ILE A 9 0.95 0.94 8.04
CA ILE A 9 -0.06 1.88 8.53
C ILE A 9 0.61 3.00 9.35
N GLN A 10 1.55 2.66 10.23
CA GLN A 10 2.27 3.65 11.03
C GLN A 10 3.08 4.63 10.17
N GLU A 11 3.72 4.15 9.10
CA GLU A 11 4.41 5.01 8.14
C GLU A 11 3.42 5.93 7.41
N CYS A 12 2.24 5.43 6.99
CA CYS A 12 1.20 6.26 6.37
C CYS A 12 0.69 7.35 7.33
N LEU A 13 0.49 7.03 8.61
CA LEU A 13 0.05 7.99 9.63
C LEU A 13 1.09 9.09 9.84
N LYS A 14 2.38 8.71 9.93
CA LYS A 14 3.51 9.65 10.04
C LYS A 14 3.61 10.57 8.83
N ASP A 15 3.54 10.01 7.61
CA ASP A 15 3.62 10.78 6.37
C ASP A 15 2.50 11.82 6.25
N LYS A 16 1.30 11.46 6.68
CA LYS A 16 0.12 12.34 6.63
C LYS A 16 -0.01 13.24 7.84
N LYS A 17 0.84 13.08 8.87
CA LYS A 17 0.77 13.79 10.15
C LYS A 17 -0.61 13.67 10.82
N VAL A 18 -1.18 12.46 10.82
CA VAL A 18 -2.48 12.16 11.44
C VAL A 18 -2.36 10.97 12.39
N GLU A 19 -3.22 10.93 13.41
CA GLU A 19 -3.22 9.85 14.42
C GLU A 19 -4.02 8.61 13.98
N TYR A 20 -4.95 8.77 13.05
CA TYR A 20 -5.79 7.69 12.55
C TYR A 20 -6.08 7.80 11.05
N LEU A 21 -6.35 6.66 10.41
CA LEU A 21 -6.75 6.58 9.01
C LEU A 21 -8.23 6.91 8.88
N LYS A 22 -8.58 7.78 7.91
CA LYS A 22 -9.98 8.03 7.56
C LYS A 22 -10.54 6.85 6.76
N LYS A 23 -11.86 6.75 6.66
CA LYS A 23 -12.54 5.68 5.90
C LYS A 23 -11.97 5.52 4.50
N GLU A 24 -11.68 6.63 3.82
CA GLU A 24 -11.18 6.57 2.44
C GLU A 24 -9.71 6.15 2.36
N ASP A 25 -8.94 6.36 3.42
CA ASP A 25 -7.56 5.87 3.51
C ASP A 25 -7.54 4.36 3.68
N VAL A 26 -8.47 3.83 4.49
CA VAL A 26 -8.71 2.39 4.59
C VAL A 26 -9.14 1.81 3.24
N THR A 27 -10.06 2.49 2.53
CA THR A 27 -10.45 2.10 1.17
C THR A 27 -9.26 2.07 0.22
N ALA A 28 -8.37 3.06 0.27
CA ALA A 28 -7.17 3.10 -0.57
C ALA A 28 -6.23 1.90 -0.28
N VAL A 29 -6.06 1.51 0.98
CA VAL A 29 -5.26 0.32 1.35
C VAL A 29 -5.91 -0.97 0.85
N VAL A 30 -7.24 -1.09 0.92
CA VAL A 30 -7.97 -2.24 0.38
C VAL A 30 -7.82 -2.31 -1.15
N GLN A 31 -7.89 -1.17 -1.84
CA GLN A 31 -7.68 -1.11 -3.29
C GLN A 31 -6.26 -1.55 -3.67
N LEU A 32 -5.23 -1.20 -2.88
CA LEU A 32 -3.86 -1.70 -3.10
C LEU A 32 -3.81 -3.22 -3.00
N ALA A 33 -4.43 -3.76 -1.96
CA ALA A 33 -4.46 -5.19 -1.71
C ALA A 33 -5.10 -5.95 -2.89
N GLN A 34 -6.21 -5.44 -3.42
CA GLN A 34 -6.87 -5.99 -4.60
C GLN A 34 -6.02 -5.84 -5.86
N HIS A 35 -5.44 -4.65 -6.10
CA HIS A 35 -4.60 -4.37 -7.26
C HIS A 35 -3.37 -5.29 -7.32
N LEU A 36 -2.71 -5.51 -6.18
CA LEU A 36 -1.55 -6.41 -6.08
C LEU A 36 -1.92 -7.87 -6.36
N ARG A 37 -3.14 -8.30 -6.04
CA ARG A 37 -3.64 -9.65 -6.35
C ARG A 37 -3.88 -9.87 -7.83
N VAL A 38 -4.49 -8.88 -8.49
CA VAL A 38 -4.94 -9.02 -9.89
C VAL A 38 -3.83 -8.65 -10.87
N PHE A 39 -3.11 -7.55 -10.63
CA PHE A 39 -2.21 -6.94 -11.63
C PHE A 39 -0.73 -6.95 -11.22
N GLY A 40 -0.41 -7.26 -9.97
CA GLY A 40 0.98 -7.36 -9.48
C GLY A 40 1.72 -6.04 -9.28
N LEU A 41 3.01 -6.15 -8.97
CA LEU A 41 3.86 -5.04 -8.49
C LEU A 41 4.14 -3.96 -9.56
N LEU A 42 4.50 -4.37 -10.78
CA LEU A 42 4.82 -3.42 -11.86
C LEU A 42 3.64 -2.52 -12.18
N SER A 43 2.43 -3.09 -12.24
CA SER A 43 1.20 -2.34 -12.46
C SER A 43 0.89 -1.39 -11.30
N ALA A 44 1.04 -1.85 -10.05
CA ALA A 44 0.81 -1.01 -8.86
C ALA A 44 1.76 0.21 -8.83
N VAL A 45 3.03 0.00 -9.17
CA VAL A 45 4.03 1.08 -9.25
C VAL A 45 3.74 2.02 -10.43
N GLY A 46 3.35 1.47 -11.58
CA GLY A 46 2.89 2.26 -12.72
C GLY A 46 1.69 3.15 -12.37
N TYR A 47 0.72 2.61 -11.62
CA TYR A 47 -0.43 3.38 -11.15
C TYR A 47 -0.01 4.56 -10.26
N VAL A 48 0.89 4.34 -9.29
CA VAL A 48 1.43 5.40 -8.43
C VAL A 48 2.18 6.47 -9.23
N ARG A 49 2.92 6.07 -10.27
CA ARG A 49 3.65 6.98 -11.17
C ARG A 49 2.70 7.84 -12.00
N HIS A 50 1.64 7.25 -12.54
CA HIS A 50 0.75 7.88 -13.51
C HIS A 50 -0.51 8.51 -12.92
N ALA A 51 -0.80 8.34 -11.62
CA ALA A 51 -1.92 8.99 -10.96
C ALA A 51 -1.84 10.52 -11.13
N ARG A 52 -2.63 11.08 -12.05
CA ARG A 52 -2.80 12.53 -12.26
C ARG A 52 -3.79 13.10 -11.25
N ASP A 53 -3.86 14.43 -11.15
CA ASP A 53 -4.54 15.19 -10.10
C ASP A 53 -5.94 14.73 -9.72
N GLY A 54 -6.30 14.96 -8.46
CA GLY A 54 -7.62 14.66 -7.89
C GLY A 54 -7.58 13.86 -6.58
N LYS A 55 -8.77 13.58 -6.03
CA LYS A 55 -8.96 12.86 -4.75
C LYS A 55 -8.28 11.50 -4.70
N ILE A 56 -8.12 10.87 -5.85
CA ILE A 56 -7.46 9.57 -6.02
C ILE A 56 -5.95 9.72 -5.79
N ARG A 57 -5.28 10.71 -6.40
CA ARG A 57 -3.85 10.97 -6.19
C ARG A 57 -3.55 11.32 -4.73
N GLU A 58 -4.35 12.17 -4.11
CA GLU A 58 -4.13 12.65 -2.74
C GLU A 58 -4.28 11.56 -1.68
N ARG A 59 -4.97 10.45 -2.00
CA ARG A 59 -5.30 9.39 -1.04
C ARG A 59 -4.62 8.08 -1.38
N ILE A 60 -4.67 7.66 -2.64
CA ILE A 60 -4.06 6.39 -3.07
C ILE A 60 -2.54 6.47 -2.99
N ARG A 61 -1.93 7.54 -3.50
CA ARG A 61 -0.47 7.67 -3.51
C ARG A 61 0.16 7.57 -2.11
N PRO A 62 -0.26 8.37 -1.11
CA PRO A 62 0.36 8.30 0.22
C PRO A 62 0.09 6.96 0.93
N MET A 63 -0.99 6.25 0.57
CA MET A 63 -1.26 4.93 1.12
C MET A 63 -0.48 3.82 0.39
N TRP A 64 -0.13 3.97 -0.89
CA TRP A 64 0.52 2.89 -1.65
C TRP A 64 2.04 3.00 -1.62
N THR A 65 2.57 4.22 -1.69
CA THR A 65 4.01 4.49 -1.81
C THR A 65 4.87 3.88 -0.69
N PRO A 66 4.55 4.02 0.61
CA PRO A 66 5.40 3.49 1.68
C PRO A 66 5.56 1.96 1.58
N LEU A 67 4.47 1.26 1.28
CA LEU A 67 4.52 -0.19 1.11
C LEU A 67 5.34 -0.59 -0.11
N LEU A 68 5.02 -0.02 -1.27
CA LEU A 68 5.69 -0.39 -2.52
C LEU A 68 7.19 -0.13 -2.40
N TRP A 69 7.57 0.95 -1.71
CA TRP A 69 8.96 1.23 -1.36
C TRP A 69 9.58 0.12 -0.54
N ARG A 70 8.95 -0.26 0.57
CA ARG A 70 9.45 -1.34 1.43
C ARG A 70 9.58 -2.68 0.70
N LEU A 71 8.62 -3.00 -0.16
CA LEU A 71 8.63 -4.24 -0.92
C LEU A 71 9.75 -4.27 -1.97
N VAL A 72 9.85 -3.20 -2.77
CA VAL A 72 10.76 -3.13 -3.92
C VAL A 72 12.17 -2.74 -3.50
N CYS A 73 12.30 -1.70 -2.68
CA CYS A 73 13.56 -1.09 -2.28
C CYS A 73 14.06 -1.57 -0.89
N GLY A 74 13.27 -2.35 -0.15
CA GLY A 74 13.64 -2.84 1.19
C GLY A 74 13.68 -1.72 2.22
N ASP A 75 14.67 -1.79 3.13
CA ASP A 75 14.87 -0.80 4.18
C ASP A 75 15.71 0.42 3.72
N LYS A 76 15.89 0.59 2.40
CA LYS A 76 16.53 1.79 1.85
C LYS A 76 15.78 3.03 2.32
N GLN A 77 16.50 4.09 2.71
CA GLN A 77 15.86 5.36 3.07
C GLN A 77 15.06 5.91 1.88
N ARG A 78 13.77 6.18 2.10
CA ARG A 78 12.90 6.76 1.07
C ARG A 78 13.24 8.24 0.87
N PRO A 79 13.47 8.70 -0.38
CA PRO A 79 13.67 10.12 -0.66
C PRO A 79 12.48 10.98 -0.19
N ALA A 80 12.76 12.22 0.24
CA ALA A 80 11.71 13.17 0.59
C ALA A 80 10.94 13.70 -0.64
N ASN A 81 11.58 13.67 -1.81
CA ASN A 81 10.99 14.16 -3.06
C ASN A 81 10.14 13.09 -3.75
N ASP A 82 8.82 13.28 -3.80
CA ASP A 82 7.86 12.36 -4.42
C ASP A 82 8.20 12.03 -5.88
N LYS A 83 8.76 12.98 -6.66
CA LYS A 83 9.16 12.71 -8.05
C LYS A 83 10.30 11.69 -8.11
N GLN A 84 11.29 11.80 -7.21
CA GLN A 84 12.40 10.86 -7.14
C GLN A 84 11.93 9.49 -6.68
N VAL A 85 11.08 9.42 -5.64
CA VAL A 85 10.49 8.18 -5.14
C VAL A 85 9.81 7.39 -6.26
N ARG A 86 8.97 8.06 -7.07
CA ARG A 86 8.24 7.41 -8.17
C ARG A 86 9.19 6.88 -9.26
N GLN A 87 10.23 7.64 -9.58
CA GLN A 87 11.19 7.23 -10.60
C GLN A 87 12.02 6.03 -10.12
N GLU A 88 12.49 6.06 -8.87
CA GLU A 88 13.24 4.96 -8.27
C GLU A 88 12.39 3.70 -8.12
N LEU A 89 11.13 3.82 -7.67
CA LEU A 89 10.19 2.69 -7.62
C LEU A 89 10.01 2.06 -9.00
N MET A 90 9.78 2.86 -10.03
CA MET A 90 9.59 2.37 -11.38
C MET A 90 10.85 1.68 -11.90
N ASN A 91 12.01 2.30 -11.74
CA ASN A 91 13.29 1.75 -12.18
C ASN A 91 13.59 0.43 -11.46
N ALA A 92 13.49 0.40 -10.13
CA ALA A 92 13.76 -0.81 -9.36
C ALA A 92 12.79 -1.95 -9.69
N THR A 93 11.51 -1.64 -9.87
CA THR A 93 10.50 -2.65 -10.25
C THR A 93 10.73 -3.17 -11.67
N TYR A 94 11.09 -2.28 -12.60
CA TYR A 94 11.44 -2.66 -13.97
C TYR A 94 12.68 -3.56 -14.02
N THR A 95 13.73 -3.19 -13.28
CA THR A 95 14.95 -3.99 -13.14
C THR A 95 14.64 -5.37 -12.57
N LEU A 96 13.82 -5.46 -11.51
CA LEU A 96 13.38 -6.75 -10.99
C LEU A 96 12.61 -7.56 -12.04
N SER A 97 11.69 -6.94 -12.78
CA SER A 97 10.87 -7.67 -13.77
C SER A 97 11.67 -8.19 -14.97
N THR A 98 12.76 -7.51 -15.34
CA THR A 98 13.54 -7.82 -16.56
C THR A 98 14.85 -8.56 -16.28
N GLN A 99 15.56 -8.21 -15.21
CA GLN A 99 16.88 -8.74 -14.89
C GLN A 99 16.85 -9.81 -13.77
N ASP A 100 15.90 -9.73 -12.83
CA ASP A 100 15.77 -10.68 -11.71
C ASP A 100 14.31 -11.14 -11.50
N GLN A 101 13.81 -11.91 -12.47
CA GLN A 101 12.44 -12.43 -12.43
C GLN A 101 12.15 -13.25 -11.16
N LYS A 102 13.14 -13.98 -10.64
CA LYS A 102 13.00 -14.75 -9.40
C LYS A 102 12.80 -13.83 -8.21
N GLY A 103 13.63 -12.80 -8.07
CA GLY A 103 13.47 -11.75 -7.07
C GLY A 103 12.13 -11.04 -7.18
N TYR A 104 11.71 -10.68 -8.40
CA TYR A 104 10.38 -10.11 -8.65
C TYR A 104 9.26 -11.01 -8.12
N MET A 105 9.29 -12.31 -8.43
CA MET A 105 8.28 -13.26 -7.97
C MET A 105 8.27 -13.42 -6.45
N VAL A 106 9.43 -13.36 -5.79
CA VAL A 106 9.52 -13.36 -4.31
C VAL A 106 8.85 -12.12 -3.74
N LYS A 107 9.17 -10.93 -4.26
CA LYS A 107 8.57 -9.68 -3.81
C LYS A 107 7.06 -9.66 -4.06
N TRP A 108 6.61 -10.16 -5.21
CA TRP A 108 5.19 -10.23 -5.51
C TRP A 108 4.46 -11.19 -4.57
N ARG A 109 5.02 -12.39 -4.29
CA ARG A 109 4.45 -13.32 -3.30
C ARG A 109 4.41 -12.72 -1.90
N GLN A 110 5.41 -11.93 -1.51
CA GLN A 110 5.38 -11.18 -0.25
C GLN A 110 4.24 -10.15 -0.24
N ALA A 111 4.08 -9.41 -1.34
CA ALA A 111 2.98 -8.46 -1.52
C ALA A 111 1.60 -9.14 -1.41
N LEU A 112 1.43 -10.34 -1.99
CA LEU A 112 0.21 -11.14 -1.89
C LEU A 112 -0.07 -11.62 -0.46
N LYS A 113 0.96 -12.05 0.27
CA LYS A 113 0.80 -12.43 1.69
C LYS A 113 0.38 -11.23 2.53
N LEU A 114 0.95 -10.05 2.28
CA LEU A 114 0.59 -8.82 3.00
C LEU A 114 -0.81 -8.31 2.65
N SER A 115 -1.21 -8.40 1.38
CA SER A 115 -2.54 -7.96 0.94
C SER A 115 -3.67 -8.70 1.67
N ASN A 116 -3.44 -9.95 2.07
CA ASN A 116 -4.38 -10.72 2.90
C ASN A 116 -4.58 -10.12 4.30
N HIS A 117 -3.56 -9.46 4.86
CA HIS A 117 -3.68 -8.78 6.15
C HIS A 117 -4.31 -7.38 6.06
N TRP A 118 -4.50 -6.85 4.85
CA TRP A 118 -5.23 -5.60 4.58
C TRP A 118 -6.66 -5.81 4.11
N ASN A 119 -7.15 -7.07 4.08
CA ASN A 119 -8.58 -7.31 4.10
C ASN A 119 -9.08 -6.95 5.51
N PHE A 120 -9.28 -5.66 5.77
CA PHE A 120 -10.15 -5.22 6.86
C PHE A 120 -11.53 -5.75 6.50
N GLY A 121 -11.88 -6.90 7.08
CA GLY A 121 -12.93 -7.75 6.53
C GLY A 121 -14.22 -7.00 6.25
N HIS A 122 -14.93 -7.46 5.23
CA HIS A 122 -16.39 -7.41 5.12
C HIS A 122 -17.09 -8.13 6.31
N ALA A 123 -16.50 -8.13 7.50
CA ALA A 123 -17.21 -8.47 8.71
C ALA A 123 -18.13 -7.27 9.00
N PRO A 124 -19.46 -7.42 8.92
CA PRO A 124 -20.35 -6.35 9.30
C PRO A 124 -19.99 -5.96 10.73
N ILE A 125 -19.70 -4.67 10.95
CA ILE A 125 -19.76 -4.10 12.28
C ILE A 125 -21.21 -4.35 12.72
N ARG A 126 -21.45 -5.43 13.46
CA ARG A 126 -22.69 -5.59 14.20
C ARG A 126 -22.72 -4.37 15.09
N LYS A 127 -23.57 -3.39 14.76
CA LYS A 127 -24.00 -2.40 15.74
C LYS A 127 -24.48 -3.24 16.91
N ARG A 128 -23.71 -3.31 18.00
CA ARG A 128 -24.28 -3.66 19.29
C ARG A 128 -25.36 -2.60 19.47
N LYS A 129 -26.61 -2.99 19.28
CA LYS A 129 -27.71 -2.29 19.93
C LYS A 129 -27.29 -2.26 21.39
N LEU A 130 -26.93 -1.08 21.89
CA LEU A 130 -27.06 -0.82 23.31
C LEU A 130 -28.54 -1.04 23.56
N MET A 131 -28.88 -2.24 24.02
CA MET A 131 -30.16 -2.48 24.64
C MET A 131 -30.12 -1.62 25.89
N ASN A 132 -30.79 -0.48 25.80
CA ASN A 132 -31.44 0.10 26.96
C ASN A 132 -32.23 -1.03 27.62
N ASN A 133 -31.72 -1.52 28.73
CA ASN A 133 -32.47 -2.32 29.67
C ASN A 133 -32.43 -1.58 30.99
N ALA A 134 -33.61 -1.05 31.32
CA ALA A 134 -34.11 -0.60 32.62
C ALA A 134 -33.32 0.50 33.33
#